data_AF-A0A6I1W5X6-F1
#
_entry.id   AF-A0A6I1W5X6-F1
#
_cell.length_a   1.000
_cell.length_b   1.000
_cell.length_c   1.000
_cell.angle_alpha   90.00
_cell.angle_beta   90.00
_cell.angle_gamma   90.00
#
_symmetry.space_group_name_H-M   'P 1'
#
loop_
_entity.id
_entity.type
_entity.pdbx_description
1 polymer ?
#
loop_
_entity_poly.entity_id
_entity_poly.type
_entity_poly.pdbx_seq_one_letter_code
_entity_poly.pdbx_strand_id
1 'polypeptide(L)'
;NIQQLQGDSNKWLMQLSDDFFDLIIFDEGHHSVAATWEALKAKFPKATIINYSATPMRADGQMMAGKIIYTFPISKAIRSGYVKRLKAVQLNPQTLRYVRRGGTEEIEVSLDEVKRLG
;
A
#
# COMPACT_ATOMS: atom_id res chain seq x y z
N ASN A 1 20.45 -5.16 -2.31
CA ASN A 1 19.46 -6.13 -2.85
C ASN A 1 18.06 -5.65 -2.51
N ILE A 2 17.23 -5.37 -3.51
CA ILE A 2 15.80 -5.07 -3.35
C ILE A 2 15.06 -6.23 -4.00
N GLN A 3 14.12 -6.84 -3.29
CA GLN A 3 13.42 -8.04 -3.74
C GLN A 3 11.93 -7.86 -3.51
N GLN A 4 11.12 -8.32 -4.46
CA GLN A 4 9.67 -8.34 -4.33
C GLN A 4 9.20 -9.77 -4.13
N LEU A 5 8.38 -10.00 -3.10
CA LEU A 5 7.82 -11.32 -2.80
C LEU A 5 6.39 -11.38 -3.32
N GLN A 6 6.17 -12.10 -4.43
CA GLN A 6 4.85 -12.40 -4.94
C GLN A 6 4.71 -13.90 -5.25
N GLY A 7 3.66 -14.52 -4.70
CA GLY A 7 3.30 -15.93 -4.93
C GLY A 7 4.29 -16.97 -4.40
N ASP A 8 4.12 -18.22 -4.84
CA ASP A 8 4.86 -19.40 -4.35
C ASP A 8 6.25 -19.58 -4.98
N SER A 9 6.68 -18.65 -5.84
CA SER A 9 7.84 -18.81 -6.73
C SER A 9 9.17 -18.35 -6.13
N ASN A 10 9.26 -18.14 -4.83
CA ASN A 10 10.45 -17.63 -4.15
C ASN A 10 11.53 -18.70 -3.89
N LYS A 11 11.82 -19.56 -4.87
CA LYS A 11 12.78 -20.67 -4.74
C LYS A 11 14.19 -20.20 -4.40
N TRP A 12 14.56 -18.98 -4.83
CA TRP A 12 15.85 -18.37 -4.53
C TRP A 12 16.03 -18.14 -3.01
N LEU A 13 14.97 -17.79 -2.28
CA LEU A 13 15.02 -17.63 -0.82
C LEU A 13 15.40 -18.94 -0.14
N MET A 14 14.91 -20.06 -0.65
CA MET A 14 15.18 -21.38 -0.08
C MET A 14 16.63 -21.83 -0.26
N GLN A 15 17.33 -21.31 -1.28
CA GLN A 15 18.73 -21.62 -1.57
C GLN A 15 19.71 -20.88 -0.66
N LEU A 16 19.28 -19.80 0.00
CA LEU A 16 20.10 -19.06 0.94
C LEU A 16 20.20 -19.82 2.27
N SER A 17 21.33 -19.68 2.97
CA SER A 17 21.46 -20.17 4.35
C SER A 17 20.50 -19.44 5.28
N ASP A 18 20.14 -20.06 6.39
CA ASP A 18 19.21 -19.50 7.38
C ASP A 18 19.79 -18.28 8.14
N ASP A 19 21.09 -18.04 8.02
CA ASP A 19 21.83 -16.92 8.57
C ASP A 19 22.31 -15.93 7.52
N PHE A 20 21.84 -16.05 6.27
CA PHE A 20 22.28 -15.20 5.17
C PHE A 20 21.97 -13.70 5.39
N PHE A 21 20.87 -13.40 6.10
CA PHE A 21 20.47 -12.04 6.41
C PHE A 21 20.59 -11.76 7.92
N ASP A 22 21.29 -10.69 8.26
CA ASP A 22 21.25 -10.10 9.62
C ASP A 22 20.04 -9.17 9.80
N LEU A 23 19.57 -8.56 8.70
CA LEU A 23 18.49 -7.57 8.69
C LEU A 23 17.62 -7.73 7.44
N ILE A 24 16.30 -7.76 7.65
CA ILE A 24 15.28 -7.74 6.60
C ILE A 24 14.41 -6.49 6.82
N ILE A 25 14.29 -5.67 5.76
CA ILE A 25 13.49 -4.46 5.76
C ILE A 25 12.30 -4.66 4.82
N PHE A 26 11.10 -4.46 5.34
CA PHE A 26 9.89 -4.40 4.53
C PHE A 26 9.49 -2.95 4.28
N ASP A 27 9.29 -2.62 3.02
CA ASP A 27 8.59 -1.41 2.62
C ASP A 27 7.09 -1.70 2.44
N GLU A 28 6.24 -0.71 2.73
CA GLU A 28 4.78 -0.86 2.78
C GLU A 28 4.30 -2.13 3.49
N GLY A 29 4.86 -2.38 4.69
CA GLY A 29 4.65 -3.62 5.45
C GLY A 29 3.18 -3.94 5.77
N HIS A 30 2.27 -2.96 5.66
CA HIS A 30 0.83 -3.18 5.81
C HIS A 30 0.21 -4.01 4.68
N HIS A 31 0.86 -4.13 3.53
CA HIS A 31 0.42 -5.02 2.44
C HIS A 31 0.88 -6.47 2.64
N SER A 32 1.85 -6.71 3.54
CA SER A 32 2.36 -8.06 3.77
C SER A 32 1.32 -8.92 4.51
N VAL A 33 1.05 -10.10 3.96
CA VAL A 33 0.22 -11.10 4.64
C VAL A 33 0.99 -11.75 5.79
N ALA A 34 0.28 -12.15 6.84
CA ALA A 34 0.89 -12.82 7.99
C ALA A 34 1.71 -14.06 7.57
N ALA A 35 1.23 -14.80 6.57
CA ALA A 35 1.91 -16.00 6.06
C ALA A 35 3.31 -15.73 5.49
N THR A 36 3.50 -14.64 4.73
CA THR A 36 4.81 -14.27 4.16
C THR A 36 5.79 -13.89 5.26
N TRP A 37 5.30 -13.19 6.28
CA TRP A 37 6.12 -12.79 7.43
C TRP A 37 6.58 -14.00 8.25
N GLU A 38 5.66 -14.90 8.60
CA GLU A 38 5.98 -16.11 9.35
C GLU A 38 6.96 -17.01 8.57
N ALA A 39 6.78 -17.13 7.24
CA ALA A 39 7.70 -17.89 6.40
C ALA A 39 9.13 -17.33 6.42
N LEU A 40 9.29 -16.00 6.32
CA LEU A 40 10.61 -15.37 6.36
C LEU A 40 11.25 -15.45 7.74
N LYS A 41 10.46 -15.26 8.81
CA LYS A 41 10.95 -15.40 10.18
C LYS A 41 11.38 -16.83 10.49
N ALA A 42 10.66 -17.81 9.95
CA ALA A 42 11.04 -19.22 10.05
C ALA A 42 12.29 -19.54 9.24
N LYS A 43 12.44 -18.97 8.04
CA LYS A 43 13.60 -19.21 7.16
C LYS A 43 14.87 -18.51 7.65
N PHE A 44 14.76 -17.32 8.22
CA PHE A 44 15.90 -16.53 8.72
C PHE A 44 15.71 -16.15 10.19
N PRO A 45 15.81 -17.12 11.12
CA PRO A 45 15.48 -16.90 12.53
C PRO A 45 16.44 -15.94 13.26
N LYS A 46 17.65 -15.74 12.72
CA LYS A 46 18.64 -14.80 13.27
C LYS A 46 18.47 -13.37 12.74
N ALA A 47 17.69 -13.17 11.68
CA ALA A 47 17.52 -11.87 11.07
C ALA A 47 16.63 -10.96 11.95
N THR A 48 17.08 -9.72 12.15
CA THR A 48 16.20 -8.66 12.64
C THR A 48 15.23 -8.24 11.53
N ILE A 49 13.94 -8.12 11.84
CA ILE A 49 12.94 -7.68 10.87
C ILE A 49 12.44 -6.28 11.24
N ILE A 50 12.52 -5.33 10.31
CA ILE A 50 11.99 -3.97 10.46
C ILE A 50 10.95 -3.71 9.37
N ASN A 51 9.75 -3.29 9.80
CA ASN A 51 8.66 -2.91 8.92
C ASN A 51 8.57 -1.39 8.83
N TYR A 52 8.64 -0.85 7.62
CA TYR A 52 8.26 0.53 7.30
C TYR A 52 6.87 0.52 6.68
N SER A 53 6.04 1.45 7.13
CA SER A 53 4.70 1.65 6.60
C SER A 53 4.20 3.05 6.93
N ALA A 54 3.56 3.70 5.97
CA ALA A 54 2.85 4.97 6.21
C ALA A 54 1.56 4.74 7.02
N THR A 55 0.92 3.58 6.83
CA THR A 55 -0.35 3.22 7.45
C THR A 55 -0.23 1.85 8.11
N PRO A 56 -0.01 1.77 9.43
CA PRO A 56 0.15 0.47 10.11
C PRO A 56 -1.15 -0.34 10.18
N MET A 57 -2.29 0.31 9.96
CA MET A 57 -3.60 -0.34 9.85
C MET A 57 -3.77 -0.91 8.44
N ARG A 58 -4.10 -2.18 8.35
CA ARG A 58 -4.43 -2.88 7.11
C ARG A 58 -5.84 -2.52 6.63
N ALA A 59 -6.12 -2.80 5.36
CA ALA A 59 -7.43 -2.58 4.76
C ALA A 59 -8.57 -3.38 5.42
N ASP A 60 -8.24 -4.50 6.06
CA ASP A 60 -9.18 -5.34 6.83
C ASP A 60 -9.35 -4.88 8.30
N GLY A 61 -8.75 -3.75 8.69
CA GLY A 61 -8.84 -3.20 10.04
C GLY A 61 -7.92 -3.87 11.06
N GLN A 62 -7.06 -4.80 10.64
CA GLN A 62 -6.04 -5.39 11.52
C GLN A 62 -4.77 -4.55 11.52
N MET A 63 -4.01 -4.60 12.62
CA MET A 63 -2.68 -4.01 12.66
C MET A 63 -1.67 -4.92 11.94
N MET A 64 -0.70 -4.31 11.25
CA MET A 64 0.44 -5.06 10.73
C MET A 64 1.19 -5.79 11.86
N ALA A 65 1.81 -6.93 11.55
CA ALA A 65 2.55 -7.72 12.52
C ALA A 65 3.74 -6.94 13.11
N GLY A 66 3.98 -7.17 14.41
CA GLY A 66 5.09 -6.59 15.16
C GLY A 66 4.68 -5.48 16.14
N LYS A 67 5.69 -4.83 16.72
CA LYS A 67 5.52 -3.71 17.65
C LYS A 67 5.83 -2.40 16.95
N ILE A 68 4.94 -1.42 17.04
CA ILE A 68 5.24 -0.04 16.64
C ILE A 68 6.26 0.52 17.64
N ILE A 69 7.51 0.66 17.19
CA ILE A 69 8.60 1.24 17.99
C ILE A 69 8.79 2.74 17.74
N TYR A 70 8.24 3.23 16.63
CA TYR A 70 8.31 4.64 16.24
C TYR A 70 7.12 5.01 15.37
N THR A 71 6.63 6.24 15.49
CA THR A 71 5.61 6.82 14.62
C THR A 71 5.93 8.28 14.39
N PHE A 72 5.83 8.70 13.13
CA PHE A 72 5.97 10.10 12.75
C PHE A 72 4.64 10.59 12.14
N PRO A 73 3.75 11.22 12.93
CA PRO A 73 2.44 11.62 12.44
C PRO A 73 2.54 12.63 11.31
N ILE A 74 1.65 12.51 10.30
CA ILE A 74 1.56 13.45 9.17
C ILE A 74 1.37 14.90 9.65
N SER A 75 0.66 15.12 10.75
CA SER A 75 0.47 16.45 11.34
C SER A 75 1.79 17.06 11.83
N LYS A 76 2.71 16.24 12.36
CA LYS A 76 4.06 16.67 12.74
C LYS A 76 4.93 16.94 11.50
N ALA A 77 4.82 16.10 10.48
CA ALA A 77 5.51 16.29 9.21
C ALA A 77 5.14 17.62 8.53
N ILE A 78 3.84 17.97 8.54
CA ILE A 78 3.32 19.25 8.03
C ILE A 78 3.84 20.43 8.85
N ARG A 79 3.78 20.36 10.18
CA ARG A 79 4.29 21.44 11.06
C ARG A 79 5.79 21.67 10.91
N SER A 80 6.56 20.61 10.61
CA SER A 80 8.01 20.68 10.42
C SER A 80 8.43 21.13 9.02
N GLY A 81 7.47 21.36 8.10
CA GLY A 81 7.76 21.77 6.73
C GLY A 81 8.23 20.64 5.81
N TYR A 82 8.28 19.38 6.27
CA TYR A 82 8.67 18.22 5.46
C TYR A 82 7.58 17.80 4.48
N VAL A 83 6.31 18.07 4.82
CA VAL A 83 5.15 17.75 4.00
C VAL A 83 4.32 19.00 3.77
N LYS A 84 3.82 19.18 2.54
CA LYS A 84 2.95 20.31 2.19
C LYS A 84 1.63 20.23 2.98
N ARG A 85 1.04 21.39 3.27
CA ARG A 85 -0.33 21.44 3.83
C ARG A 85 -1.31 20.83 2.83
N LEU A 86 -2.04 19.81 3.26
CA LEU A 86 -3.09 19.16 2.49
C LEU A 86 -4.44 19.80 2.86
N LYS A 87 -5.24 20.13 1.85
CA LYS A 87 -6.65 20.50 2.00
C LYS A 87 -7.48 19.39 1.37
N ALA A 88 -8.11 18.57 2.20
CA ALA A 88 -9.08 17.58 1.73
C ALA A 88 -10.40 18.30 1.44
N VAL A 89 -10.92 18.13 0.23
CA VAL A 89 -12.27 18.56 -0.16
C VAL A 89 -13.05 17.31 -0.49
N GLN A 90 -14.00 16.95 0.36
CA GLN A 90 -14.90 15.84 0.10
C GLN A 90 -16.08 16.36 -0.73
N LEU A 91 -16.18 15.88 -1.96
CA LEU A 91 -17.34 16.14 -2.81
C LEU A 91 -18.32 14.98 -2.62
N ASN A 92 -19.55 15.28 -2.25
CA ASN A 92 -20.65 14.32 -2.16
C ASN A 92 -21.66 14.61 -3.28
N PRO A 93 -21.35 14.25 -4.54
CA PRO A 93 -22.26 14.49 -5.65
C PRO A 93 -23.56 13.72 -5.44
N GLN A 94 -24.70 14.39 -5.63
CA GLN A 94 -26.03 13.75 -5.58
C GLN A 94 -26.34 12.97 -6.87
N THR A 95 -25.70 13.32 -7.98
CA THR A 95 -25.88 12.66 -9.28
C THR A 95 -24.54 12.49 -9.98
N LEU A 96 -24.38 11.38 -10.68
CA LEU A 96 -23.28 11.14 -11.62
C LEU A 96 -23.88 11.18 -13.03
N ARG A 97 -23.27 11.96 -13.92
CA ARG A 97 -23.68 12.09 -15.31
C ARG A 97 -22.50 11.72 -16.20
N TYR A 98 -22.77 10.97 -17.26
CA TYR A 98 -21.78 10.76 -18.30
C TYR A 98 -21.85 11.94 -19.25
N VAL A 99 -20.70 12.53 -19.58
CA VAL A 99 -20.64 13.64 -20.54
C VAL A 99 -19.62 13.31 -21.61
N ARG A 100 -19.99 13.52 -22.87
CA ARG A 100 -19.09 13.50 -24.01
C ARG A 100 -18.78 14.94 -24.40
N ARG A 101 -17.49 15.26 -24.52
CA ARG A 101 -17.05 16.57 -25.01
C ARG A 101 -16.98 16.56 -26.53
N GLY A 102 -17.85 17.33 -27.18
CA GLY A 102 -17.84 17.55 -28.63
C GLY A 102 -17.52 19.02 -28.91
N GLY A 103 -16.25 19.34 -29.16
CA GLY A 103 -15.84 20.74 -29.36
C GLY A 103 -16.03 21.59 -28.10
N THR A 104 -16.88 22.60 -28.17
CA THR A 104 -17.19 23.54 -27.05
C THR A 104 -18.39 23.13 -26.20
N GLU A 105 -19.13 22.08 -26.56
CA GLU A 105 -20.33 21.65 -25.85
C GLU A 105 -20.10 20.34 -25.08
N GLU A 106 -20.61 20.30 -23.84
CA GLU A 106 -20.72 19.09 -23.03
C GLU A 106 -22.10 18.45 -23.29
N ILE A 107 -22.10 17.26 -23.88
CA ILE A 107 -23.33 16.52 -24.18
C ILE A 107 -23.49 15.45 -23.10
N GLU A 108 -24.60 15.49 -22.35
CA GLU A 108 -24.95 14.45 -21.39
C GLU A 108 -25.33 13.15 -22.14
N VAL A 109 -24.69 12.04 -21.77
CA VAL A 109 -24.84 10.72 -22.38
C VAL A 109 -25.71 9.86 -21.47
N SER A 110 -26.74 9.25 -22.05
CA SER A 110 -27.63 8.35 -21.32
C SER A 110 -26.94 7.02 -20.98
N LEU A 111 -27.42 6.33 -19.94
CA LEU A 111 -26.86 5.04 -19.53
C LEU A 111 -26.92 3.99 -20.66
N ASP A 112 -28.00 3.98 -21.44
CA ASP A 112 -28.17 3.04 -22.55
C ASP A 112 -27.15 3.28 -23.66
N GLU A 113 -26.83 4.55 -23.93
CA GLU A 113 -25.80 4.90 -24.90
C GLU A 113 -24.40 4.53 -24.40
N VAL A 114 -24.10 4.75 -23.11
CA VAL A 114 -22.82 4.30 -22.50
C VAL A 114 -22.64 2.79 -22.67
N LYS A 115 -23.69 2.01 -22.37
CA LYS A 115 -23.66 0.54 -22.51
C LYS A 115 -23.47 0.06 -23.95
N ARG A 116 -23.92 0.85 -24.95
CA ARG A 116 -23.75 0.54 -26.38
C ARG A 116 -22.32 0.84 -26.88
N LEU A 117 -21.61 1.75 -26.22
CA LEU A 117 -20.27 2.20 -26.61
C LEU A 117 -19.13 1.39 -25.97
N GLY A 118 -19.43 0.58 -24.94
CA GLY A 118 -18.52 -0.39 -24.33
C GLY A 118 -18.76 -1.80 -24.84
#